data_AF-D8TKS6-F1
#
_entry.id   AF-D8TKS6-F1
#
_cell.length_a   1.000
_cell.length_b   1.000
_cell.length_c   1.000
_cell.angle_alpha   90.00
_cell.angle_beta   90.00
_cell.angle_gamma   90.00
#
_symmetry.space_group_name_H-M   'P 1'
#
loop_
_entity.id
_entity.type
_entity.pdbx_description
1 polymer ?
#
loop_
_entity_poly.entity_id
_entity_poly.type
_entity_poly.pdbx_seq_one_letter_code
_entity_poly.pdbx_strand_id
1 'polypeptide(L)'
;LRKISEALKPTHFRLINDSHKHAGHYARDGSAASEAEETHFRLEVTSEAFGGVPLVKRHQLIYGLLADEFKAGLHALSMTTKTPAEENK
;
A
#
# COMPACT_ATOMS: atom_id res chain seq x y z
N LEU A 1 6.22 4.63 8.64
CA LEU A 1 5.98 3.25 9.19
C LEU A 1 5.69 3.16 10.69
N ARG A 2 6.50 3.74 11.59
CA ARG A 2 6.27 3.67 13.05
C ARG A 2 4.85 4.11 13.49
N LYS A 3 4.29 5.12 12.82
CA LYS A 3 2.91 5.60 13.04
C LYS A 3 1.84 4.53 12.84
N ILE A 4 2.01 3.63 11.85
CA ILE A 4 1.07 2.52 11.59
C ILE A 4 1.16 1.50 12.71
N SER A 5 2.38 1.13 13.11
CA SER A 5 2.59 0.19 14.21
C SER A 5 2.04 0.72 15.54
N GLU A 6 2.18 2.02 15.81
CA GLU A 6 1.66 2.64 17.04
C GLU A 6 0.14 2.84 17.01
N ALA A 7 -0.44 3.24 15.88
CA ALA A 7 -1.87 3.53 15.75
C ALA A 7 -2.72 2.27 15.63
N LEU A 8 -2.25 1.26 14.88
CA LEU A 8 -3.02 0.07 14.55
C LEU A 8 -2.57 -1.16 15.32
N LYS A 9 -1.41 -1.14 16.00
CA LYS A 9 -0.83 -2.31 16.71
C LYS A 9 -1.05 -3.64 15.97
N PRO A 10 -0.63 -3.71 14.69
CA PRO A 10 -0.96 -4.85 13.85
C PRO A 10 -0.24 -6.10 14.33
N THR A 11 -0.92 -7.24 14.26
CA THR A 11 -0.33 -8.57 14.46
C THR A 11 0.48 -9.01 13.25
N HIS A 12 0.12 -8.53 12.05
CA HIS A 12 0.88 -8.73 10.82
C HIS A 12 1.02 -7.41 10.06
N PHE A 13 2.25 -7.07 9.65
CA PHE A 13 2.53 -5.89 8.85
C PHE A 13 3.56 -6.24 7.78
N ARG A 14 3.21 -6.05 6.51
CA ARG A 14 4.10 -6.28 5.38
C ARG A 14 3.94 -5.19 4.34
N LEU A 15 5.05 -4.59 3.94
CA LEU A 15 5.13 -3.64 2.83
C LEU A 15 6.04 -4.22 1.76
N ILE A 16 5.50 -4.44 0.56
CA ILE A 16 6.22 -4.96 -0.60
C ILE A 16 6.28 -3.86 -1.66
N ASN A 17 7.48 -3.59 -2.16
CA ASN A 17 7.68 -2.77 -3.35
C ASN A 17 7.70 -3.69 -4.57
N ASP A 18 6.71 -3.56 -5.46
CA ASP A 18 6.58 -4.33 -6.71
C ASP A 18 6.92 -3.47 -7.95
N SER A 19 7.52 -2.29 -7.76
CA SER A 19 7.87 -1.33 -8.82
C SER A 19 8.79 -1.90 -9.92
N HIS A 20 9.48 -3.01 -9.65
CA HIS A 20 10.40 -3.64 -10.61
C HIS A 20 9.71 -4.38 -11.77
N LYS A 21 8.39 -4.64 -11.71
CA LYS A 21 7.69 -5.35 -12.79
C LYS A 21 7.34 -4.48 -14.01
N HIS A 22 7.57 -3.17 -13.96
CA HIS A 22 7.19 -2.24 -15.03
C HIS A 22 8.36 -1.53 -15.74
N ALA A 23 9.62 -1.85 -15.40
CA ALA A 23 10.81 -1.25 -16.03
C ALA A 23 11.07 -1.68 -17.49
N GLY A 24 10.07 -2.24 -18.19
CA GLY A 24 10.27 -3.01 -19.40
C GLY A 24 9.29 -2.69 -20.52
N HIS A 25 9.03 -1.43 -20.83
CA HIS A 25 8.36 -1.06 -22.09
C HIS A 25 9.12 0.08 -22.79
N TYR A 26 10.26 -0.27 -23.40
CA TYR A 26 10.88 0.58 -24.42
C TYR A 26 9.93 0.68 -25.62
N ALA A 27 9.31 1.85 -25.80
CA ALA A 27 8.55 2.16 -27.00
C ALA A 27 9.51 2.27 -28.21
N ARG A 28 9.16 1.57 -29.29
CA ARG A 28 9.94 1.42 -30.54
C ARG A 28 10.05 2.70 -31.39
N ASP A 29 9.60 3.85 -30.90
CA ASP A 29 9.37 5.06 -31.71
C ASP A 29 10.01 6.35 -31.17
N GLY A 30 10.95 6.28 -30.22
CA GLY A 30 11.72 7.46 -29.79
C GLY A 30 10.93 8.61 -29.13
N SER A 31 9.60 8.50 -29.04
CA SER A 31 8.76 9.28 -28.15
C SER A 31 8.93 8.68 -26.76
N ALA A 32 9.59 9.44 -25.87
CA ALA A 32 9.81 9.07 -24.48
C ALA A 32 8.50 8.54 -23.90
N ALA A 33 8.43 7.23 -23.65
CA ALA A 33 7.38 6.63 -22.86
C ALA A 33 7.48 7.36 -21.52
N SER A 34 6.47 8.20 -21.26
CA SER A 34 6.40 9.05 -20.08
C SER A 34 6.94 8.28 -18.89
N GLU A 35 8.01 8.82 -18.30
CA GLU A 35 8.73 8.31 -17.14
C GLU A 35 7.86 8.36 -15.87
N ALA A 36 6.62 7.90 -15.97
CA ALA A 36 5.84 7.50 -14.82
C ALA A 36 6.35 6.10 -14.46
N GLU A 37 7.46 6.07 -13.72
CA GLU A 37 7.87 4.91 -12.94
C GLU A 37 6.69 4.52 -12.04
N GLU A 38 5.76 3.71 -12.55
CA GLU A 38 4.56 3.29 -11.84
C GLU A 38 4.98 2.50 -10.59
N THR A 39 5.16 3.23 -9.49
CA THR A 39 5.71 2.67 -8.27
C THR A 39 4.60 1.94 -7.53
N HIS A 40 4.44 0.66 -7.84
CA HIS A 40 3.42 -0.19 -7.27
C HIS A 40 3.88 -0.73 -5.93
N PHE A 41 3.16 -0.37 -4.86
CA PHE A 41 3.38 -0.93 -3.54
C PHE A 41 2.19 -1.78 -3.12
N ARG A 42 2.48 -2.85 -2.38
CA ARG A 42 1.47 -3.66 -1.71
C ARG A 42 1.70 -3.58 -0.21
N LEU A 43 0.65 -3.24 0.52
CA LEU A 43 0.64 -3.21 1.96
C LEU A 43 -0.37 -4.22 2.49
N GLU A 44 0.09 -5.11 3.36
CA GLU A 44 -0.72 -6.10 4.05
C GLU A 44 -0.68 -5.79 5.54
N VAL A 45 -1.85 -5.52 6.13
CA VAL A 45 -1.97 -5.18 7.54
C VAL A 45 -3.07 -6.02 8.17
N THR A 46 -2.72 -6.73 9.23
CA THR A 46 -3.66 -7.49 10.06
C THR A 46 -3.70 -6.88 11.44
N SER A 47 -4.89 -6.46 11.88
CA SER A 47 -5.07 -5.83 13.19
C SER A 47 -6.48 -6.01 13.73
N GLU A 48 -6.60 -6.14 15.06
CA GLU A 48 -7.89 -6.10 15.78
C GLU A 48 -8.58 -4.74 15.66
N ALA A 49 -7.83 -3.66 15.42
CA ALA A 49 -8.38 -2.31 15.24
C ALA A 49 -9.31 -2.19 14.02
N PHE A 50 -9.27 -3.16 13.12
CA PHE A 50 -10.15 -3.26 11.97
C PHE A 50 -11.49 -3.93 12.27
N GLY A 51 -11.66 -4.53 13.46
CA GLY A 51 -12.90 -5.15 13.90
C GLY A 51 -14.06 -4.14 13.92
N GLY A 52 -15.13 -4.43 13.19
CA GLY A 52 -16.29 -3.53 13.07
C GLY A 52 -16.07 -2.28 12.21
N VAL A 53 -14.87 -2.09 11.63
CA VAL A 53 -14.58 -0.97 10.73
C VAL A 53 -14.77 -1.43 9.29
N PRO A 54 -15.54 -0.70 8.45
CA PRO A 54 -15.72 -1.08 7.04
C PRO A 54 -14.43 -0.87 6.24
N LEU A 55 -14.22 -1.70 5.22
CA LEU A 55 -13.00 -1.73 4.39
C LEU A 55 -12.55 -0.35 3.91
N VAL A 56 -13.47 0.47 3.42
CA VAL A 56 -13.18 1.83 2.94
C VAL A 56 -12.59 2.71 4.04
N LYS A 57 -13.11 2.64 5.26
CA LYS A 57 -12.58 3.38 6.42
C LYS A 57 -11.21 2.86 6.82
N ARG A 58 -10.96 1.55 6.74
CA ARG A 58 -9.62 0.96 6.98
C ARG A 58 -8.60 1.55 6.00
N HIS A 59 -8.96 1.61 4.72
CA HIS A 59 -8.09 2.20 3.69
C HIS A 59 -7.87 3.69 3.92
N GLN A 60 -8.92 4.46 4.24
CA GLN A 60 -8.78 5.89 4.56
C GLN A 60 -7.83 6.15 5.72
N LEU A 61 -7.88 5.34 6.79
CA LEU A 61 -6.96 5.45 7.92
C LEU A 61 -5.51 5.26 7.48
N ILE A 62 -5.24 4.22 6.68
CA ILE A 62 -3.89 3.93 6.19
C ILE A 62 -3.41 5.01 5.21
N TYR A 63 -4.26 5.46 4.28
CA TYR A 63 -3.95 6.56 3.39
C TYR A 63 -3.58 7.84 4.16
N GLY A 64 -4.32 8.17 5.22
CA GLY A 64 -3.99 9.31 6.08
C GLY A 64 -2.64 9.16 6.78
N LEU A 65 -2.29 7.94 7.20
CA LEU A 65 -1.00 7.65 7.83
C LEU A 65 0.18 7.67 6.84
N LEU A 66 -0.07 7.32 5.57
CA LEU A 66 0.92 7.28 4.47
C LEU A 66 0.86 8.50 3.56
N ALA A 67 0.09 9.54 3.90
CA ALA A 67 -0.11 10.70 3.04
C ALA A 67 1.20 11.42 2.71
N ASP A 68 2.19 11.37 3.60
CA ASP A 68 3.51 11.95 3.39
C ASP A 68 4.33 11.12 2.38
N GLU A 69 4.27 9.80 2.49
CA GLU A 69 4.85 8.84 1.56
C GLU A 69 4.22 8.94 0.15
N PHE A 70 2.92 9.22 0.05
CA PHE A 70 2.26 9.56 -1.22
C PHE A 70 2.80 10.85 -1.85
N LYS A 71 3.09 11.87 -1.03
CA LYS A 71 3.73 13.10 -1.52
C LYS A 71 5.17 12.88 -1.96
N ALA A 72 5.85 11.87 -1.41
CA ALA A 72 7.22 11.54 -1.75
C ALA A 72 7.39 10.79 -3.09
N GLY A 73 6.29 10.43 -3.79
CA GLY A 73 6.34 9.78 -5.11
C GLY A 73 5.66 8.41 -5.17
N LEU A 74 4.90 8.02 -4.16
CA LEU A 74 4.14 6.77 -4.20
C LEU A 74 2.88 6.92 -5.07
N HIS A 75 2.85 6.28 -6.24
CA HIS A 75 1.76 6.42 -7.21
C HIS A 75 0.61 5.42 -7.01
N ALA A 76 0.90 4.15 -6.73
CA ALA A 76 -0.12 3.12 -6.56
C ALA A 76 0.14 2.27 -5.31
N LEU A 77 -0.88 2.15 -4.45
CA LEU A 77 -0.84 1.32 -3.24
C LEU A 77 -2.02 0.34 -3.25
N SER A 78 -1.71 -0.95 -3.38
CA SER A 78 -2.65 -2.03 -3.07
C SER A 78 -2.63 -2.30 -1.58
N MET A 79 -3.80 -2.29 -0.93
CA MET A 79 -3.92 -2.55 0.50
C MET A 79 -4.78 -3.77 0.77
N THR A 80 -4.26 -4.65 1.61
CA THR A 80 -4.99 -5.76 2.19
C THR A 80 -5.13 -5.49 3.68
N THR A 81 -6.36 -5.20 4.14
CA THR A 81 -6.64 -4.91 5.56
C THR A 81 -7.56 -5.97 6.16
N LYS A 82 -6.99 -6.84 7.00
CA LYS A 82 -7.71 -7.97 7.60
C LYS A 82 -7.75 -7.87 9.12
N THR A 83 -8.80 -8.39 9.72
CA THR A 83 -8.75 -8.71 11.16
C THR A 83 -8.00 -10.03 11.38
N PRO A 84 -7.41 -10.30 12.55
CA PRO A 84 -6.80 -11.59 12.83
C PRO A 84 -7.78 -12.76 12.70
N ALA A 85 -9.08 -12.52 12.91
CA ALA A 85 -10.14 -13.48 12.63
C ALA A 85 -10.35 -13.77 11.13
N GLU A 86 -10.09 -12.80 10.25
CA GLU A 86 -10.16 -12.93 8.78
C GLU A 86 -8.87 -13.49 8.17
N GLU A 87 -7.73 -13.37 8.85
CA GLU A 87 -6.45 -13.94 8.39
C GLU A 87 -6.38 -15.45 8.62
N ASN A 88 -6.98 -15.95 9.71
CA ASN A 88 -7.00 -17.37 10.06
C ASN A 88 -8.11 -18.17 9.35
N LYS A 89 -8.69 -17.61 8.28
CA LYS A 89 -9.71 -18.23 7.43
C LYS A 89 -9.18 -18.39 6.02
#